data_AF-A0A358EKU1-F1
#
_entry.id   AF-A0A358EKU1-F1
#
_cell.length_a   1.000
_cell.length_b   1.000
_cell.length_c   1.000
_cell.angle_alpha   90.00
_cell.angle_beta   90.00
_cell.angle_gamma   90.00
#
_symmetry.space_group_name_H-M   'P 1'
#
loop_
_entity.id
_entity.type
_entity.pdbx_description
1 polymer ?
#
loop_
_entity_poly.entity_id
_entity_poly.type
_entity_poly.pdbx_seq_one_letter_code
_entity_poly.pdbx_strand_id
1 'polypeptide(L)'
;MKEVTGVTGAAPVMKSIMMHLHHKFGTSWYKIPDEIERAKVDQYSGMRSSSGKMDYFLKGTMPEIEPIDVRDSLGRVRLGPKFSNWWRSSMNHLRDHTSLTNANSESINILSPRPGTVIYLDPDLPSSSKYLPLRANVENVVWQSDTLDCNRTGDGFIARLKPGVHELRVDNGRSHLRTWIEVKQQ
;
A
#
# COMPACT_ATOMS: atom_id res chain seq x y z
N MET A 1 -12.37 12.69 28.67
CA MET A 1 -11.56 11.46 28.50
C MET A 1 -10.71 11.63 27.25
N LYS A 2 -9.41 11.96 27.36
CA LYS A 2 -8.56 12.22 26.18
C LYS A 2 -7.30 11.33 26.08
N GLU A 3 -7.09 10.35 26.97
CA GLU A 3 -5.81 9.61 27.02
C GLU A 3 -5.93 8.10 27.28
N VAL A 4 -7.14 7.55 27.29
CA VAL A 4 -7.33 6.10 27.48
C VAL A 4 -7.51 5.45 26.12
N THR A 5 -6.51 4.67 25.71
CA THR A 5 -6.59 3.83 24.52
C THR A 5 -7.09 2.44 24.89
N GLY A 6 -7.45 1.62 23.89
CA GLY A 6 -7.80 0.22 24.14
C GLY A 6 -6.70 -0.56 24.88
N VAL A 7 -5.43 -0.21 24.65
CA VAL A 7 -4.26 -0.87 25.27
C VAL A 7 -4.06 -0.43 26.73
N THR A 8 -4.32 0.83 27.05
CA THR A 8 -4.11 1.36 28.41
C THR A 8 -5.34 1.28 29.30
N GLY A 9 -6.54 1.11 28.74
CA GLY A 9 -7.79 1.00 29.48
C GLY A 9 -8.37 -0.42 29.50
N ALA A 10 -8.85 -0.89 28.35
CA ALA A 10 -9.61 -2.14 28.27
C ALA A 10 -8.71 -3.40 28.36
N ALA A 11 -7.53 -3.38 27.75
CA ALA A 11 -6.65 -4.55 27.69
C ALA A 11 -6.17 -5.05 29.07
N PRO A 12 -5.81 -4.19 30.06
CA PRO A 12 -5.45 -4.64 31.40
C PRO A 12 -6.61 -5.33 32.13
N VAL A 13 -7.83 -4.82 31.98
CA VAL A 13 -9.04 -5.43 32.56
C VAL A 13 -9.28 -6.80 31.94
N MET A 14 -9.26 -6.88 30.60
CA MET A 14 -9.42 -8.14 29.86
C MET A 14 -8.34 -9.16 30.24
N LYS A 15 -7.07 -8.72 30.35
CA LYS A 15 -5.95 -9.57 30.79
C LYS A 15 -6.22 -10.15 32.19
N SER A 16 -6.64 -9.32 33.14
CA SER A 16 -6.93 -9.76 34.50
C SER A 16 -8.01 -10.84 34.53
N ILE A 17 -9.11 -10.60 33.81
CA ILE A 17 -10.21 -11.56 33.67
C ILE A 17 -9.72 -12.86 33.04
N MET A 18 -9.02 -12.80 31.91
CA MET A 18 -8.55 -13.98 31.19
C MET A 18 -7.52 -14.79 31.98
N MET A 19 -6.65 -14.15 32.75
CA MET A 19 -5.71 -14.86 33.65
C MET A 19 -6.45 -15.58 34.78
N HIS A 20 -7.47 -14.96 35.37
CA HIS A 20 -8.30 -15.61 36.39
C HIS A 20 -9.04 -16.82 35.82
N LEU A 21 -9.64 -16.68 34.63
CA LEU A 21 -10.33 -17.78 33.95
C LEU A 21 -9.37 -18.89 33.55
N HIS A 22 -8.20 -18.56 33.00
CA HIS A 22 -7.18 -19.55 32.63
C HIS A 22 -6.70 -20.35 33.85
N HIS A 23 -6.45 -19.68 34.98
CA HIS A 23 -6.05 -20.39 36.21
C HIS A 23 -7.14 -21.36 36.69
N LYS A 24 -8.42 -20.99 36.56
CA LYS A 24 -9.55 -21.79 37.03
C LYS A 24 -9.92 -22.94 36.08
N PHE A 25 -9.83 -22.73 34.77
CA PHE A 25 -10.37 -23.64 33.75
C PHE A 25 -9.30 -24.25 32.84
N GLY A 26 -8.05 -23.79 32.92
CA GLY A 26 -6.99 -24.17 32.00
C GLY A 26 -7.14 -23.53 30.61
N THR A 27 -6.42 -24.08 29.62
CA THR A 27 -6.57 -23.74 28.20
C THR A 27 -6.53 -25.01 27.37
N SER A 28 -7.29 -25.00 26.28
CA SER A 28 -7.22 -26.00 25.22
C SER A 28 -7.07 -25.32 23.87
N TRP A 29 -6.37 -25.96 22.95
CA TRP A 29 -6.29 -25.49 21.58
C TRP A 29 -7.57 -25.84 20.82
N TYR A 30 -8.01 -24.93 19.94
CA TYR A 30 -9.07 -25.25 19.00
C TYR A 30 -8.60 -26.35 18.05
N LYS A 31 -9.50 -27.27 17.71
CA LYS A 31 -9.25 -28.21 16.61
C LYS A 31 -9.11 -27.38 15.32
N ILE A 32 -8.03 -27.59 14.60
CA ILE A 32 -7.85 -27.00 13.27
C ILE A 32 -8.91 -27.61 12.34
N PRO A 33 -9.77 -26.81 11.68
CA PRO A 33 -10.74 -27.31 10.73
C PRO A 33 -10.08 -28.04 9.55
N ASP A 34 -10.79 -29.00 8.94
CA ASP A 34 -10.26 -29.80 7.84
C ASP A 34 -10.05 -28.97 6.56
N GLU A 35 -10.64 -27.77 6.49
CA GLU A 35 -10.51 -26.79 5.40
C GLU A 35 -9.25 -25.93 5.51
N ILE A 36 -8.49 -26.06 6.60
CA ILE A 36 -7.27 -25.28 6.84
C ILE A 36 -6.03 -26.11 6.51
N GLU A 37 -5.21 -25.57 5.62
CA GLU A 37 -3.91 -26.10 5.24
C GLU A 37 -2.78 -25.25 5.85
N ARG A 38 -1.59 -25.84 5.93
CA ARG A 38 -0.40 -25.17 6.45
C ARG A 38 0.71 -25.18 5.40
N ALA A 39 1.37 -24.04 5.24
CA ALA A 39 2.52 -23.92 4.37
C ALA A 39 3.59 -23.02 4.97
N LYS A 40 4.85 -23.27 4.62
CA LYS A 40 5.94 -22.34 4.92
C LYS A 40 5.97 -21.24 3.87
N VAL A 41 5.93 -19.98 4.32
CA VAL A 41 5.91 -18.80 3.48
C VAL A 41 7.11 -17.91 3.76
N ASP A 42 7.79 -17.46 2.71
CA ASP A 42 8.87 -16.50 2.84
C ASP A 42 8.34 -15.13 3.26
N GLN A 43 9.02 -14.50 4.21
CA GLN A 43 8.57 -13.25 4.81
C GLN A 43 8.66 -12.04 3.86
N TYR A 44 9.42 -12.13 2.76
CA TYR A 44 9.63 -11.02 1.83
C TYR A 44 8.86 -11.19 0.53
N SER A 45 8.82 -12.41 -0.04
CA SER A 45 8.05 -12.66 -1.27
C SER A 45 6.58 -12.98 -1.01
N GLY A 46 6.24 -13.47 0.19
CA GLY A 46 4.89 -13.96 0.50
C GLY A 46 4.54 -15.26 -0.22
N MET A 47 5.51 -15.89 -0.90
CA MET A 47 5.35 -17.15 -1.62
C MET A 47 5.78 -18.34 -0.76
N ARG A 48 5.34 -19.54 -1.14
CA ARG A 48 5.74 -20.76 -0.44
C ARG A 48 7.23 -21.03 -0.64
N SER A 49 7.95 -21.23 0.46
CA SER A 49 9.39 -21.48 0.47
C SER A 49 9.77 -22.45 1.58
N SER A 50 10.76 -23.31 1.33
CA SER A 50 11.22 -24.33 2.30
C SER A 50 11.84 -23.72 3.56
N SER A 51 12.43 -22.53 3.45
CA SER A 51 13.00 -21.72 4.53
C SER A 51 12.00 -20.75 5.16
N GLY A 52 10.75 -20.74 4.70
CA GLY A 52 9.71 -19.83 5.19
C GLY A 52 9.19 -20.13 6.61
N LYS A 53 8.37 -19.22 7.13
CA LYS A 53 7.64 -19.39 8.40
C LYS A 53 6.32 -20.10 8.15
N MET A 54 5.91 -20.96 9.08
CA MET A 54 4.65 -21.69 8.96
C MET A 54 3.46 -20.74 9.13
N ASP A 55 2.50 -20.82 8.22
CA ASP A 55 1.25 -20.05 8.26
C ASP A 55 0.05 -20.94 7.84
N TYR A 56 -1.17 -20.45 8.10
CA TYR A 56 -2.43 -21.15 7.87
C TYR A 56 -3.21 -20.53 6.70
N PHE A 57 -3.75 -21.39 5.84
CA PHE A 57 -4.49 -21.00 4.63
C PHE A 57 -5.79 -21.77 4.53
N LEU A 58 -6.80 -21.17 3.91
CA LEU A 58 -7.95 -21.93 3.42
C LEU A 58 -7.48 -22.83 2.26
N LYS A 59 -8.08 -24.02 2.14
CA LYS A 59 -7.86 -24.90 0.99
C LYS A 59 -8.07 -24.15 -0.32
N GLY A 60 -7.11 -24.28 -1.23
CA GLY A 60 -7.13 -23.62 -2.53
C GLY A 60 -6.65 -22.16 -2.51
N THR A 61 -6.29 -21.58 -1.37
CA THR A 61 -5.75 -20.21 -1.27
C THR A 61 -4.28 -20.16 -0.86
N MET A 62 -3.58 -21.30 -0.87
CA MET A 62 -2.14 -21.30 -0.60
C MET A 62 -1.39 -20.47 -1.66
N PRO A 63 -0.38 -19.68 -1.26
CA PRO A 63 0.48 -18.98 -2.21
C PRO A 63 1.15 -19.95 -3.18
N GLU A 64 1.57 -19.47 -4.34
CA GLU A 64 2.38 -20.27 -5.26
C GLU A 64 3.74 -20.61 -4.65
N ILE A 65 4.40 -21.65 -5.18
CA ILE A 65 5.78 -21.98 -4.81
C ILE A 65 6.67 -20.90 -5.40
N GLU A 66 7.60 -20.35 -4.60
CA GLU A 66 8.54 -19.33 -5.03
C GLU A 66 9.37 -19.84 -6.24
N PRO A 67 9.23 -19.23 -7.43
CA PRO A 67 10.06 -19.58 -8.57
C PRO A 67 11.48 -19.05 -8.43
N ILE A 68 12.42 -19.68 -9.14
CA ILE A 68 13.86 -19.43 -9.00
C ILE A 68 14.27 -18.00 -9.39
N ASP A 69 13.50 -17.35 -10.26
CA ASP A 69 13.75 -16.01 -10.78
C ASP A 69 13.21 -14.88 -9.88
N VAL A 70 12.46 -15.21 -8.82
CA VAL A 70 12.00 -14.21 -7.82
C VAL A 70 13.18 -13.61 -7.07
N ARG A 71 14.32 -14.30 -7.00
CA ARG A 71 15.50 -13.81 -6.29
C ARG A 71 16.62 -13.40 -7.23
N ASP A 72 17.43 -12.45 -6.79
CA ASP A 72 18.69 -12.15 -7.45
C ASP A 72 19.81 -13.10 -7.03
N SER A 73 21.00 -12.94 -7.63
CA SER A 73 22.16 -13.79 -7.32
C SER A 73 22.66 -13.66 -5.87
N LEU A 74 22.19 -12.66 -5.12
CA LEU A 74 22.48 -12.47 -3.71
C LEU A 74 21.35 -12.98 -2.81
N GLY A 75 20.31 -13.62 -3.38
CA GLY A 75 19.17 -14.16 -2.64
C GLY A 75 18.11 -13.13 -2.25
N ARG A 76 18.17 -11.90 -2.77
CA ARG A 76 17.20 -10.83 -2.45
C ARG A 76 15.98 -10.94 -3.35
N VAL A 77 14.80 -10.65 -2.82
CA VAL A 77 13.54 -10.66 -3.59
C VAL A 77 13.53 -9.52 -4.61
N ARG A 78 13.32 -9.86 -5.88
CA ARG A 78 13.20 -8.92 -6.98
C ARG A 78 11.82 -8.29 -6.97
N LEU A 79 11.80 -6.98 -6.76
CA LEU A 79 10.61 -6.16 -6.80
C LEU A 79 10.40 -5.63 -8.22
N GLY A 80 9.13 -5.57 -8.59
CA GLY A 80 8.70 -4.89 -9.81
C GLY A 80 8.96 -3.38 -9.73
N PRO A 81 9.06 -2.70 -10.88
CA PRO A 81 9.43 -1.29 -10.92
C PRO A 81 8.37 -0.34 -10.33
N LYS A 82 7.13 -0.79 -10.13
CA LYS A 82 6.11 -0.12 -9.28
C LYS A 82 6.57 0.20 -7.86
N PHE A 83 7.54 -0.53 -7.32
CA PHE A 83 8.11 -0.30 -5.99
C PHE A 83 9.32 0.63 -6.00
N SER A 84 9.77 1.11 -7.17
CA SER A 84 11.03 1.82 -7.32
C SER A 84 11.14 3.09 -6.47
N ASN A 85 10.06 3.88 -6.39
CA ASN A 85 10.02 5.09 -5.56
C ASN A 85 10.19 4.76 -4.07
N TRP A 86 9.44 3.78 -3.56
CA TRP A 86 9.59 3.34 -2.19
C TRP A 86 10.97 2.73 -1.96
N TRP A 87 11.45 1.89 -2.87
CA TRP A 87 12.74 1.20 -2.72
C TRP A 87 13.92 2.17 -2.66
N ARG A 88 13.86 3.30 -3.39
CA ARG A 88 14.86 4.39 -3.33
C ARG A 88 14.71 5.27 -2.09
N SER A 89 13.53 5.37 -1.50
CA SER A 89 13.27 6.23 -0.35
C SER A 89 14.03 5.81 0.91
N SER A 90 14.14 6.74 1.87
CA SER A 90 14.66 6.48 3.22
C SER A 90 13.76 5.58 4.07
N MET A 91 12.51 5.33 3.63
CA MET A 91 11.55 4.49 4.36
C MET A 91 11.68 3.00 4.02
N ASN A 92 12.57 2.63 3.10
CA ASN A 92 12.82 1.24 2.74
C ASN A 92 13.75 0.56 3.76
N HIS A 93 13.15 -0.07 4.76
CA HIS A 93 13.84 -0.92 5.74
C HIS A 93 14.13 -2.35 5.25
N LEU A 94 13.75 -2.69 4.01
CA LEU A 94 13.96 -4.02 3.40
C LEU A 94 15.02 -3.99 2.29
N ARG A 95 15.84 -2.95 2.23
CA ARG A 95 16.84 -2.74 1.16
C ARG A 95 17.83 -3.89 1.03
N ASP A 96 18.19 -4.52 2.14
CA ASP A 96 19.14 -5.63 2.16
C ASP A 96 18.51 -6.97 1.75
N HIS A 97 17.19 -7.05 1.72
CA HIS A 97 16.43 -8.25 1.39
C HIS A 97 15.69 -8.16 0.05
N THR A 98 15.74 -7.00 -0.61
CA THR A 98 15.02 -6.73 -1.85
C THR A 98 15.92 -6.07 -2.88
N SER A 99 15.68 -6.34 -4.15
CA SER A 99 16.32 -5.65 -5.28
C SER A 99 15.27 -5.17 -6.27
N LEU A 100 15.59 -4.18 -7.10
CA LEU A 100 14.72 -3.79 -8.20
C LEU A 100 15.06 -4.62 -9.43
N THR A 101 14.04 -5.12 -10.11
CA THR A 101 14.21 -5.65 -11.46
C THR A 101 14.61 -4.51 -12.38
N ASN A 102 15.59 -4.73 -13.27
CA ASN A 102 15.91 -3.76 -14.30
C ASN A 102 14.65 -3.54 -15.15
N ALA A 103 14.12 -2.33 -15.09
CA ALA A 103 12.91 -1.97 -15.82
C ALA A 103 13.20 -2.04 -17.32
N ASN A 104 12.69 -3.08 -17.99
CA ASN A 104 12.26 -2.86 -19.37
C ASN A 104 11.24 -1.72 -19.32
N SER A 105 11.45 -0.69 -20.15
CA SER A 105 10.73 0.60 -20.14
C SER A 105 9.30 0.44 -19.63
N GLU A 106 9.05 0.83 -18.37
CA GLU A 106 7.71 0.72 -17.80
C GLU A 106 6.75 1.55 -18.65
N SER A 107 5.61 0.96 -19.01
CA SER A 107 4.46 1.75 -19.44
C SER A 107 4.11 2.73 -18.32
N ILE A 108 3.90 4.00 -18.66
CA ILE A 108 3.39 4.99 -17.73
C ILE A 108 2.09 4.47 -17.08
N ASN A 109 1.91 4.72 -15.78
CA ASN A 109 0.75 4.36 -14.99
C ASN A 109 0.44 5.48 -13.98
N ILE A 110 -0.84 5.79 -13.79
CA ILE A 110 -1.31 6.76 -12.80
C ILE A 110 -1.42 6.07 -11.44
N LEU A 111 -0.65 6.55 -10.46
CA LEU A 111 -0.71 6.08 -9.07
C LEU A 111 -1.77 6.85 -8.26
N SER A 112 -1.90 8.15 -8.51
CA SER A 112 -2.89 9.01 -7.88
C SER A 112 -3.20 10.22 -8.77
N PRO A 113 -4.49 10.61 -8.93
CA PRO A 113 -5.67 9.95 -8.40
C PRO A 113 -6.14 8.77 -9.28
N ARG A 114 -6.81 7.80 -8.67
CA ARG A 114 -7.47 6.73 -9.44
C ARG A 114 -8.74 7.25 -10.12
N PRO A 115 -9.17 6.67 -11.25
CA PRO A 115 -10.41 7.05 -11.91
C PRO A 115 -11.61 6.93 -10.95
N GLY A 116 -12.43 7.98 -10.90
CA GLY A 116 -13.60 8.03 -10.01
C GLY A 116 -13.29 8.33 -8.55
N THR A 117 -12.10 8.85 -8.25
CA THR A 117 -11.80 9.38 -6.91
C THR A 117 -12.75 10.55 -6.60
N VAL A 118 -13.52 10.45 -5.52
CA VAL A 118 -14.37 11.53 -5.01
C VAL A 118 -13.68 12.23 -3.85
N ILE A 119 -13.55 13.55 -3.91
CA ILE A 119 -12.87 14.39 -2.91
C ILE A 119 -13.87 15.39 -2.35
N TYR A 120 -13.94 15.51 -1.02
CA TYR A 120 -14.76 16.51 -0.35
C TYR A 120 -13.89 17.68 0.13
N LEU A 121 -14.25 18.89 -0.28
CA LEU A 121 -13.65 20.13 0.20
C LEU A 121 -14.40 20.59 1.44
N ASP A 122 -13.76 20.43 2.59
CA ASP A 122 -14.25 20.88 3.89
C ASP A 122 -13.66 22.27 4.20
N PRO A 123 -14.50 23.29 4.47
CA PRO A 123 -14.04 24.64 4.79
C PRO A 123 -13.25 24.74 6.09
N ASP A 124 -13.41 23.79 7.02
CA ASP A 124 -12.72 23.78 8.31
C ASP A 124 -11.30 23.19 8.21
N LEU A 125 -10.94 22.61 7.06
CA LEU A 125 -9.59 22.11 6.82
C LEU A 125 -8.61 23.22 6.44
N PRO A 126 -7.33 23.09 6.82
CA PRO A 126 -6.29 24.05 6.44
C PRO A 126 -6.19 24.25 4.93
N SER A 127 -5.69 25.41 4.50
CA SER A 127 -5.51 25.77 3.08
C SER A 127 -4.74 24.73 2.26
N SER A 128 -3.86 23.96 2.90
CA SER A 128 -3.10 22.86 2.28
C SER A 128 -3.98 21.70 1.80
N SER A 129 -5.17 21.52 2.37
CA SER A 129 -6.14 20.48 1.97
C SER A 129 -6.73 20.71 0.57
N LYS A 130 -6.56 21.91 0.01
CA LYS A 130 -7.05 22.27 -1.34
C LYS A 130 -6.16 21.76 -2.47
N TYR A 131 -5.12 20.98 -2.16
CA TYR A 131 -4.18 20.47 -3.15
C TYR A 131 -4.18 18.94 -3.17
N LEU A 132 -4.33 18.38 -4.36
CA LEU A 132 -4.25 16.94 -4.60
C LEU A 132 -2.89 16.57 -5.19
N PRO A 133 -2.10 15.70 -4.53
CA PRO A 133 -0.88 15.17 -5.11
C PRO A 133 -1.17 14.29 -6.33
N LEU A 134 -0.54 14.63 -7.46
CA LEU A 134 -0.60 13.88 -8.71
C LEU A 134 0.66 13.03 -8.84
N ARG A 135 0.48 11.72 -9.05
CA ARG A 135 1.59 10.75 -9.04
C ARG A 135 1.48 9.75 -10.18
N ALA A 136 2.61 9.54 -10.86
CA ALA A 136 2.81 8.47 -11.83
C ALA A 136 3.95 7.55 -11.35
N ASN A 137 4.04 6.34 -11.92
CA ASN A 137 5.14 5.40 -11.63
C ASN A 137 6.49 5.83 -12.20
N VAL A 138 6.48 6.69 -13.21
CA VAL A 138 7.69 7.19 -13.88
C VAL A 138 7.96 8.65 -13.51
N GLU A 139 9.24 9.01 -13.51
CA GLU A 139 9.69 10.40 -13.39
C GLU A 139 9.54 11.14 -14.73
N ASN A 140 9.80 12.46 -14.73
CA ASN A 140 9.76 13.31 -15.91
C ASN A 140 8.42 13.30 -16.66
N VAL A 141 7.32 13.34 -15.89
CA VAL A 141 5.97 13.51 -16.41
C VAL A 141 5.51 14.96 -16.35
N VAL A 142 4.56 15.30 -17.21
CA VAL A 142 3.83 16.57 -17.17
C VAL A 142 2.36 16.28 -16.92
N TRP A 143 1.77 16.96 -15.92
CA TRP A 143 0.35 16.86 -15.61
C TRP A 143 -0.42 18.09 -16.09
N GLN A 144 -1.63 17.85 -16.60
CA GLN A 144 -2.50 18.89 -17.14
C GLN A 144 -3.97 18.60 -16.84
N SER A 145 -4.77 19.67 -16.77
CA SER A 145 -6.23 19.65 -16.74
C SER A 145 -6.75 20.91 -17.40
N ASP A 146 -7.91 20.84 -18.05
CA ASP A 146 -8.57 22.05 -18.60
C ASP A 146 -9.22 22.90 -17.51
N THR A 147 -9.43 22.34 -16.32
CA THR A 147 -10.28 22.94 -15.28
C THR A 147 -9.57 23.12 -13.94
N LEU A 148 -8.49 22.37 -13.69
CA LEU A 148 -7.68 22.46 -12.48
C LEU A 148 -6.27 22.98 -12.77
N ASP A 149 -5.79 23.86 -11.89
CA ASP A 149 -4.43 24.39 -11.97
C ASP A 149 -3.43 23.32 -11.49
N CYS A 150 -2.65 22.77 -12.42
CA CYS A 150 -1.65 21.73 -12.15
C CYS A 150 -0.25 22.36 -12.06
N ASN A 151 0.37 22.33 -10.88
CA ASN A 151 1.66 22.95 -10.61
C ASN A 151 2.70 21.92 -10.19
N ARG A 152 3.94 22.11 -10.65
CA ARG A 152 5.10 21.33 -10.18
C ARG A 152 5.69 21.99 -8.92
N THR A 153 5.94 21.19 -7.90
CA THR A 153 6.63 21.55 -6.66
C THR A 153 7.91 20.71 -6.52
N GLY A 154 8.70 20.96 -5.47
CA GLY A 154 9.87 20.13 -5.15
C GLY A 154 9.53 18.65 -4.93
N ASP A 155 8.31 18.37 -4.47
CA ASP A 155 7.85 17.02 -4.11
C ASP A 155 7.00 16.33 -5.20
N GLY A 156 6.87 16.93 -6.40
CA GLY A 156 6.12 16.36 -7.52
C GLY A 156 5.13 17.33 -8.14
N PHE A 157 3.97 16.84 -8.57
CA PHE A 157 2.88 17.67 -9.11
C PHE A 157 1.70 17.72 -8.14
N ILE A 158 1.04 18.87 -8.10
CA ILE A 158 -0.21 19.07 -7.34
C ILE A 158 -1.28 19.71 -8.24
N ALA A 159 -2.54 19.31 -8.06
CA ALA A 159 -3.69 20.00 -8.63
C ALA A 159 -4.40 20.82 -7.54
N ARG A 160 -4.68 22.09 -7.82
CA ARG A 160 -5.53 22.92 -6.94
C ARG A 160 -7.00 22.55 -7.16
N LEU A 161 -7.63 21.99 -6.14
CA LEU A 161 -9.00 21.50 -6.18
C LEU A 161 -10.01 22.66 -6.28
N LYS A 162 -11.01 22.46 -7.13
CA LYS A 162 -12.21 23.29 -7.28
C LYS A 162 -13.41 22.33 -7.37
N PRO A 163 -14.62 22.69 -6.90
CA PRO A 163 -15.78 21.82 -7.06
C PRO A 163 -16.09 21.52 -8.54
N GLY A 164 -16.45 20.28 -8.85
CA GLY A 164 -16.77 19.82 -10.21
C GLY A 164 -16.21 18.45 -10.55
N VAL A 165 -16.44 18.02 -11.80
CA VAL A 165 -15.82 16.81 -12.37
C VAL A 165 -14.64 17.25 -13.24
N HIS A 166 -13.48 16.65 -13.02
CA HIS A 166 -12.24 17.09 -13.64
C HIS A 166 -11.51 15.93 -14.29
N GLU A 167 -11.16 16.08 -15.57
CA GLU A 167 -10.21 15.20 -16.25
C GLU A 167 -8.78 15.66 -15.98
N LEU A 168 -7.91 14.70 -15.68
CA LEU A 168 -6.48 14.90 -15.49
C LEU A 168 -5.72 14.06 -16.52
N ARG A 169 -4.75 14.69 -17.16
CA ARG A 169 -3.90 14.10 -18.21
C ARG A 169 -2.46 14.07 -17.72
N VAL A 170 -1.77 12.96 -18.01
CA VAL A 170 -0.33 12.82 -17.74
C VAL A 170 0.39 12.37 -19.01
N ASP A 171 1.54 12.98 -19.28
CA ASP A 171 2.35 12.73 -20.47
C ASP A 171 3.83 12.57 -20.08
N ASN A 172 4.55 11.66 -20.73
CA ASN A 172 6.01 11.46 -20.56
C ASN A 172 6.81 11.57 -21.87
N GLY A 173 6.26 12.19 -22.91
CA GLY A 173 6.80 12.33 -24.25
C GLY A 173 6.67 11.08 -25.14
N ARG A 174 6.36 9.91 -24.56
CA ARG A 174 6.18 8.64 -25.30
C ARG A 174 4.75 8.12 -25.22
N SER A 175 4.04 8.43 -24.16
CA SER A 175 2.72 7.92 -23.87
C SER A 175 1.95 8.94 -23.04
N HIS A 176 0.63 8.93 -23.22
CA HIS A 176 -0.29 9.79 -22.50
C HIS A 176 -1.37 8.94 -21.84
N LEU A 177 -1.74 9.27 -20.61
CA LEU A 177 -2.85 8.65 -19.90
C LEU A 177 -3.82 9.69 -19.37
N ARG A 178 -5.03 9.23 -19.05
CA ARG A 178 -6.11 10.04 -18.52
C ARG A 178 -6.70 9.39 -17.27
N THR A 179 -7.15 10.22 -16.35
CA THR A 179 -7.96 9.85 -15.19
C THR A 179 -8.98 10.94 -14.93
N TRP A 180 -9.94 10.69 -14.04
CA TRP A 180 -10.93 11.69 -13.67
C TRP A 180 -11.23 11.62 -12.17
N ILE A 181 -11.61 12.77 -11.62
CA ILE A 181 -12.02 12.94 -10.23
C ILE A 181 -13.31 13.75 -10.15
N GLU A 182 -14.05 13.55 -9.07
CA GLU A 182 -15.17 14.42 -8.68
C GLU A 182 -14.81 15.14 -7.39
N VAL A 183 -14.98 16.45 -7.36
CA VAL A 183 -14.74 17.28 -6.18
C VAL A 183 -16.07 17.87 -5.74
N LYS A 184 -16.49 17.51 -4.53
CA LYS A 184 -17.71 17.99 -3.89
C LYS A 184 -17.38 19.03 -2.85
N GLN A 185 -18.24 20.03 -2.73
CA GLN A 185 -18.22 20.93 -1.58
C GLN A 185 -19.08 20.32 -0.48
N GLN A 186 -18.56 20.31 0.75
CA GLN A 186 -19.32 19.90 1.93
C GLN A 186 -20.11 21.08 2.51
#